data_AF-Q17N10-F1
#
_entry.id   AF-Q17N10-F1
#
_cell.length_a   1.000
_cell.length_b   1.000
_cell.length_c   1.000
_cell.angle_alpha   90.00
_cell.angle_beta   90.00
_cell.angle_gamma   90.00
#
_symmetry.space_group_name_H-M   'P 1'
#
loop_
_entity.id
_entity.type
_entity.pdbx_description
1 polymer ?
#
loop_
_entity_poly.entity_id
_entity_poly.type
_entity_poly.pdbx_seq_one_letter_code
_entity_poly.pdbx_strand_id
1 'polypeptide(L)'
;MSPVYSRFFRPDQNDQCSNNRTQRCLEGKIGTIPSLKTCLRAHESVQCYMDQYGEVNSVEPQFIRFTNLQDEQLVYECAAMLGYSSLDQINALLRDSEFKLHETRCVFRCFMIRSGLYTDSEGLNMPRYYVLCGGYEDGFYQHVAQCSARLLQEVPCDDKCTLAQRMATECIGIDYATSSVMQQQGDSSNYVVAAQGSKVYMINDQNANSDVSYSVVNSGGSTNVHNTDSSTNLQGSSMFFQSTSS
;
A
#
# COMPACT_ATOMS: atom_id res chain seq x y z
N MET A 1 0.55 10.80 22.02
CA MET A 1 1.82 10.25 21.50
C MET A 1 1.59 9.62 20.13
N SER A 2 2.47 9.83 19.16
CA SER A 2 2.28 9.30 17.80
C SER A 2 2.66 7.82 17.74
N PRO A 3 1.71 6.93 17.44
CA PRO A 3 2.00 5.50 17.38
C PRO A 3 2.89 5.10 16.19
N VAL A 4 2.98 5.98 15.18
CA VAL A 4 3.78 5.80 13.95
C VAL A 4 5.28 5.89 14.23
N TYR A 5 5.71 6.85 15.06
CA TYR A 5 7.14 7.07 15.34
C TYR A 5 7.63 6.26 16.54
N SER A 6 6.82 6.15 17.60
CA SER A 6 7.23 5.49 18.85
C SER A 6 7.76 4.07 18.67
N ARG A 7 7.24 3.30 17.71
CA ARG A 7 7.73 1.94 17.38
C ARG A 7 9.16 1.85 16.84
N PHE A 8 9.73 2.97 16.39
CA PHE A 8 11.11 3.05 15.91
C PHE A 8 12.08 3.55 16.98
N PHE A 9 11.59 3.90 18.17
CA PHE A 9 12.41 4.45 19.23
C PHE A 9 12.27 3.63 20.52
N ARG A 10 13.33 3.60 21.31
CA ARG A 10 13.33 3.07 22.67
C ARG A 10 13.49 4.22 23.65
N PRO A 11 12.50 4.48 24.53
CA PRO A 11 12.69 5.47 25.58
C PRO A 11 13.74 4.99 26.57
N ASP A 12 14.45 5.93 27.20
CA ASP A 12 15.30 5.63 28.35
C ASP A 12 14.42 5.08 29.48
N GLN A 13 14.75 3.88 29.98
CA GLN A 13 13.97 3.19 31.01
C GLN A 13 13.86 3.99 32.31
N ASN A 14 14.79 4.91 32.57
CA ASN A 14 14.78 5.75 33.76
C ASN A 14 14.09 7.10 33.54
N ASP A 15 13.75 7.46 32.29
CA ASP A 15 13.10 8.73 31.96
C ASP A 15 11.58 8.58 31.81
N GLN A 16 10.89 8.78 32.93
CA GLN A 16 9.43 8.77 32.99
C GLN A 16 8.78 10.00 32.33
N CYS A 17 9.56 11.03 31.97
CA CYS A 17 9.06 12.29 31.42
C CYS A 17 9.17 12.39 29.90
N SER A 18 9.87 11.47 29.24
CA SER A 18 10.08 11.41 27.78
C SER A 18 8.80 11.67 26.99
N ASN A 19 7.73 10.89 27.26
CA ASN A 19 6.42 11.02 26.62
C ASN A 19 5.87 12.46 26.66
N ASN A 20 5.89 13.09 27.85
CA ASN A 20 5.36 14.44 28.05
C ASN A 20 6.19 15.49 27.31
N ARG A 21 7.52 15.35 27.29
CA ARG A 21 8.40 16.28 26.58
C ARG A 21 8.26 16.17 25.07
N THR A 22 8.21 14.94 24.54
CA THR A 22 7.96 14.70 23.12
C THR A 22 6.62 15.28 22.70
N GLN A 23 5.55 15.04 23.47
CA GLN A 23 4.23 15.58 23.16
C GLN A 23 4.23 17.12 23.10
N ARG A 24 4.84 17.80 24.06
CA ARG A 24 4.97 19.27 24.04
C ARG A 24 5.79 19.77 22.84
N CYS A 25 6.85 19.07 22.46
CA CYS A 25 7.64 19.41 21.28
C CYS A 25 6.81 19.31 20.00
N LEU A 26 6.06 18.21 19.84
CA LEU A 26 5.17 17.99 18.71
C LEU A 26 4.11 19.10 18.61
N GLU A 27 3.48 19.46 19.73
CA GLU A 27 2.48 20.53 19.78
C GLU A 27 3.08 21.90 19.43
N GLY A 28 4.27 22.23 19.96
CA GLY A 28 4.93 23.50 19.71
C GLY A 28 5.45 23.66 18.27
N LYS A 29 5.97 22.59 17.67
CA LYS A 29 6.53 22.63 16.30
C LYS A 29 5.49 22.30 15.24
N ILE A 30 4.82 21.17 15.34
CA ILE A 30 3.89 20.70 14.30
C ILE A 30 2.59 21.49 14.34
N GLY A 31 2.13 21.92 15.52
CA GLY A 31 0.93 22.74 15.67
C GLY A 31 1.01 24.08 14.94
N THR A 32 2.22 24.60 14.72
CA THR A 32 2.46 25.91 14.08
C THR A 32 2.77 25.81 12.58
N ILE A 33 3.09 24.62 12.08
CA ILE A 33 3.40 24.40 10.66
C ILE A 33 2.10 24.11 9.89
N PRO A 34 1.81 24.80 8.76
CA PRO A 34 0.63 24.52 7.95
C PRO A 34 0.51 23.05 7.55
N SER A 35 -0.70 22.49 7.57
CA SER A 35 -0.98 21.07 7.29
C SER A 35 -0.46 20.60 5.93
N LEU A 36 -0.49 21.47 4.92
CA LEU A 36 0.00 21.20 3.56
C LEU A 36 1.52 20.99 3.48
N LYS A 37 2.31 21.45 4.47
CA LYS A 37 3.77 21.26 4.50
C LYS A 37 4.15 19.91 5.11
N THR A 38 3.67 18.82 4.50
CA THR A 38 3.77 17.45 5.02
C THR A 38 5.21 17.01 5.31
N CYS A 39 6.16 17.25 4.40
CA CYS A 39 7.56 16.89 4.59
C CYS A 39 8.22 17.64 5.76
N LEU A 40 7.92 18.93 5.90
CA LEU A 40 8.46 19.74 7.01
C LEU A 40 7.86 19.28 8.35
N ARG A 41 6.54 19.01 8.38
CA ARG A 41 5.88 18.45 9.56
C ARG A 41 6.47 17.10 9.94
N ALA A 42 6.75 16.22 8.96
CA ALA A 42 7.39 14.94 9.21
C ALA A 42 8.81 15.09 9.75
N HIS A 43 9.62 15.96 9.14
CA HIS A 43 10.97 16.26 9.62
C HIS A 43 10.97 16.71 11.09
N GLU A 44 10.15 17.72 11.42
CA GLU A 44 10.08 18.23 12.80
C GLU A 44 9.49 17.22 13.78
N SER A 45 8.58 16.34 13.32
CA SER A 45 8.10 15.22 14.12
C SER A 45 9.25 14.31 14.53
N VAL A 46 10.07 13.89 13.57
CA VAL A 46 11.22 13.00 13.82
C VAL A 46 12.23 13.67 14.74
N GLN A 47 12.52 14.96 14.55
CA GLN A 47 13.41 15.72 15.44
C GLN A 47 12.90 15.71 16.89
N CYS A 48 11.60 15.92 17.12
CA CYS A 48 11.04 15.83 18.47
C CYS A 48 11.23 14.45 19.14
N TYR A 49 11.19 13.35 18.38
CA TYR A 49 11.48 12.03 18.93
C TYR A 49 12.97 11.84 19.23
N MET A 50 13.84 12.25 18.31
CA MET A 50 15.30 12.21 18.50
C MET A 50 15.74 13.01 19.74
N ASP A 51 15.16 14.20 19.93
CA ASP A 51 15.59 15.11 20.99
C ASP A 51 14.99 14.79 22.37
N GLN A 52 13.76 14.23 22.41
CA GLN A 52 12.97 14.17 23.65
C GLN A 52 12.52 12.77 24.06
N TYR A 53 12.48 11.81 23.14
CA TYR A 53 11.87 10.51 23.41
C TYR A 53 12.89 9.43 23.78
N GLY A 54 13.99 9.31 23.02
CA GLY A 54 15.02 8.30 23.24
C GLY A 54 15.78 7.95 21.97
N GLU A 55 16.37 6.76 21.95
CA GLU A 55 17.24 6.32 20.85
C GLU A 55 16.48 5.56 19.77
N VAL A 56 16.93 5.67 18.52
CA VAL A 56 16.38 4.87 17.41
C VAL A 56 16.75 3.40 17.59
N ASN A 57 15.76 2.53 17.49
CA ASN A 57 15.96 1.09 17.46
C ASN A 57 16.45 0.68 16.07
N SER A 58 17.78 0.60 15.91
CA SER A 58 18.44 0.17 14.66
C SER A 58 18.68 -1.34 14.57
N VAL A 59 18.38 -2.09 15.64
CA VAL A 59 18.70 -3.51 15.76
C VAL A 59 17.51 -4.38 15.37
N GLU A 60 16.29 -4.03 15.79
CA GLU A 60 15.11 -4.82 15.50
C GLU A 60 14.47 -4.40 14.17
N PRO A 61 14.30 -5.34 13.21
CA PRO A 61 13.61 -5.05 11.97
C PRO A 61 12.17 -4.61 12.24
N GLN A 62 11.86 -3.39 11.80
CA GLN A 62 10.50 -2.87 11.86
C GLN A 62 9.85 -3.03 10.48
N PHE A 63 8.61 -3.55 10.45
CA PHE A 63 7.84 -3.59 9.22
C PHE A 63 7.58 -2.17 8.71
N ILE A 64 8.00 -1.86 7.48
CA ILE A 64 7.72 -0.61 6.80
C ILE A 64 6.72 -0.91 5.70
N ARG A 65 5.67 -0.10 5.60
CA ARG A 65 4.68 -0.22 4.53
C ARG A 65 5.38 -0.09 3.17
N PHE A 66 5.10 -1.01 2.27
CA PHE A 66 5.52 -0.90 0.87
C PHE A 66 4.92 0.35 0.22
N THR A 67 5.64 0.91 -0.74
CA THR A 67 5.06 1.94 -1.61
C THR A 67 4.01 1.32 -2.53
N ASN A 68 3.11 2.13 -3.09
CA ASN A 68 2.10 1.64 -4.04
C ASN A 68 2.74 0.88 -5.22
N LEU A 69 3.88 1.38 -5.73
CA LEU A 69 4.64 0.73 -6.80
C LEU A 69 5.18 -0.64 -6.38
N GLN A 70 5.64 -0.77 -5.13
CA GLN A 70 6.12 -2.05 -4.60
C GLN A 70 4.96 -3.04 -4.41
N ASP A 71 3.80 -2.58 -3.95
CA ASP A 71 2.63 -3.44 -3.82
C ASP A 71 2.13 -3.91 -5.20
N GLU A 72 2.08 -3.03 -6.21
CA GLU A 72 1.71 -3.37 -7.60
C GLU A 72 2.68 -4.40 -8.18
N GLN A 73 3.99 -4.14 -8.07
CA GLN A 73 5.02 -5.07 -8.51
C GLN A 73 4.85 -6.46 -7.86
N LEU A 74 4.50 -6.49 -6.58
CA LEU A 74 4.29 -7.74 -5.85
C LEU A 74 3.07 -8.52 -6.37
N VAL A 75 2.01 -7.84 -6.79
CA VAL A 75 0.84 -8.49 -7.42
C VAL A 75 1.22 -9.13 -8.75
N TYR A 76 1.99 -8.45 -9.61
CA TYR A 76 2.47 -9.04 -10.86
C TYR A 76 3.41 -10.23 -10.62
N GLU A 77 4.31 -10.14 -9.64
CA GLU A 77 5.17 -11.25 -9.25
C GLU A 77 4.35 -12.45 -8.77
N CYS A 78 3.30 -12.20 -7.97
CA CYS A 78 2.39 -13.23 -7.53
C CYS A 78 1.59 -13.86 -8.65
N ALA A 79 1.14 -13.06 -9.62
CA ALA A 79 0.48 -13.56 -10.82
C ALA A 79 1.41 -14.49 -11.61
N ALA A 80 2.66 -14.06 -11.84
CA ALA A 80 3.67 -14.84 -12.54
C ALA A 80 4.04 -16.13 -11.81
N MET A 81 4.21 -16.10 -10.47
CA MET A 81 4.50 -17.29 -9.66
C MET A 81 3.36 -18.33 -9.72
N LEU A 82 2.12 -17.88 -9.89
CA LEU A 82 0.96 -18.75 -10.04
C LEU A 82 0.70 -19.17 -11.50
N GLY A 83 1.57 -18.76 -12.44
CA GLY A 83 1.50 -19.15 -13.85
C GLY A 83 0.62 -18.27 -14.73
N TYR A 84 0.16 -17.11 -14.24
CA TYR A 84 -0.57 -16.13 -15.03
C TYR A 84 0.41 -15.18 -15.69
N SER A 85 0.69 -15.41 -16.98
CA SER A 85 1.69 -14.66 -17.73
C SER A 85 1.13 -14.00 -19.00
N SER A 86 -0.07 -14.36 -19.43
CA SER A 86 -0.70 -13.68 -20.58
C SER A 86 -1.29 -12.34 -20.15
N LEU A 87 -1.25 -11.35 -21.05
CA LEU A 87 -1.79 -10.03 -20.79
C LEU A 87 -3.29 -10.09 -20.46
N ASP A 88 -4.05 -10.96 -21.14
CA ASP A 88 -5.48 -11.11 -20.91
C ASP A 88 -5.79 -11.71 -19.53
N GLN A 89 -5.00 -12.69 -19.08
CA GLN A 89 -5.14 -13.26 -17.73
C GLN A 89 -4.88 -12.20 -16.67
N ILE A 90 -3.77 -11.47 -16.81
CA ILE A 90 -3.39 -10.41 -15.87
C ILE A 90 -4.46 -9.31 -15.85
N ASN A 91 -4.96 -8.89 -17.00
CA ASN A 91 -6.03 -7.89 -17.09
C ASN A 91 -7.34 -8.38 -16.45
N ALA A 92 -7.69 -9.65 -16.60
CA ALA A 92 -8.88 -10.22 -15.94
C ALA A 92 -8.75 -10.19 -14.41
N LEU A 93 -7.57 -10.56 -13.87
CA LEU A 93 -7.28 -10.51 -12.44
C LEU A 93 -7.36 -9.09 -11.88
N LEU A 94 -6.78 -8.12 -12.59
CA LEU A 94 -6.76 -6.71 -12.16
C LEU A 94 -8.14 -6.04 -12.20
N ARG A 95 -9.05 -6.51 -13.07
CA ARG A 95 -10.42 -6.00 -13.18
C ARG A 95 -11.39 -6.65 -12.18
N ASP A 96 -11.01 -7.75 -11.57
CA ASP A 96 -11.84 -8.50 -10.62
C ASP A 96 -11.73 -7.95 -9.18
N SER A 97 -12.13 -6.69 -8.99
CA SER A 97 -12.07 -6.00 -7.69
C SER A 97 -12.99 -6.63 -6.63
N GLU A 98 -13.99 -7.40 -7.04
CA GLU A 98 -14.92 -8.11 -6.16
C GLU A 98 -14.43 -9.52 -5.79
N PHE A 99 -13.24 -9.93 -6.23
CA PHE A 99 -12.67 -11.25 -5.96
C PHE A 99 -13.59 -12.42 -6.38
N LYS A 100 -14.29 -12.30 -7.52
CA LYS A 100 -15.19 -13.35 -8.03
C LYS A 100 -14.41 -14.55 -8.52
N LEU A 101 -13.24 -14.32 -9.14
CA LEU A 101 -12.37 -15.37 -9.66
C LEU A 101 -11.53 -15.99 -8.53
N HIS A 102 -11.39 -17.31 -8.57
CA HIS A 102 -10.56 -18.03 -7.59
C HIS A 102 -9.08 -17.64 -7.75
N GLU A 103 -8.66 -17.42 -8.99
CA GLU A 103 -7.33 -16.98 -9.38
C GLU A 103 -6.97 -15.64 -8.74
N THR A 104 -7.90 -14.68 -8.74
CA THR A 104 -7.73 -13.38 -8.06
C THR A 104 -7.52 -13.55 -6.56
N ARG A 105 -8.34 -14.41 -5.92
CA ARG A 105 -8.18 -14.73 -4.48
C ARG A 105 -6.82 -15.37 -4.19
N CYS A 106 -6.31 -16.21 -5.08
CA CYS A 106 -4.99 -16.82 -4.91
C CYS A 106 -3.84 -15.85 -5.11
N VAL A 107 -3.91 -14.95 -6.10
CA VAL A 107 -2.93 -13.87 -6.29
C VAL A 107 -2.91 -12.97 -5.06
N PHE A 108 -4.09 -12.64 -4.52
CA PHE A 108 -4.21 -11.82 -3.31
C PHE A 108 -3.66 -12.51 -2.06
N ARG A 109 -3.93 -13.82 -1.89
CA ARG A 109 -3.27 -14.62 -0.84
C ARG A 109 -1.75 -14.59 -0.98
N CYS A 110 -1.22 -14.77 -2.18
CA CYS A 110 0.22 -14.69 -2.43
C CYS A 110 0.77 -13.31 -2.05
N PHE A 111 0.09 -12.23 -2.45
CA PHE A 111 0.45 -10.86 -2.11
C PHE A 111 0.55 -10.67 -0.59
N MET A 112 -0.46 -11.12 0.16
CA MET A 112 -0.47 -10.98 1.62
C MET A 112 0.63 -11.81 2.30
N ILE A 113 0.94 -13.00 1.77
CA ILE A 113 2.05 -13.82 2.28
C ILE A 113 3.38 -13.12 2.02
N ARG A 114 3.59 -12.62 0.79
CA ARG A 114 4.87 -12.03 0.38
C ARG A 114 5.11 -10.65 1.00
N SER A 115 4.05 -9.89 1.28
CA SER A 115 4.11 -8.68 2.10
C SER A 115 4.21 -8.98 3.61
N GLY A 116 4.03 -10.24 3.98
CA GLY A 116 4.05 -10.76 5.35
C GLY A 116 2.88 -10.30 6.22
N LEU A 117 1.80 -9.86 5.59
CA LEU A 117 0.52 -9.54 6.23
C LEU A 117 -0.27 -10.79 6.62
N TYR A 118 0.06 -11.95 6.04
CA TYR A 118 -0.66 -13.20 6.28
C TYR A 118 0.28 -14.41 6.26
N THR A 119 -0.05 -15.45 7.01
CA THR A 119 0.50 -16.79 6.82
C THR A 119 -0.62 -17.83 6.87
N ASP A 120 -0.43 -18.97 6.20
CA ASP A 120 -1.42 -20.06 6.24
C ASP A 120 -1.62 -20.63 7.66
N SER A 121 -0.58 -20.60 8.50
CA SER A 121 -0.60 -21.21 9.83
C SER A 121 -1.19 -20.28 10.90
N GLU A 122 -0.92 -18.98 10.80
CA GLU A 122 -1.28 -18.01 11.85
C GLU A 122 -2.39 -17.05 11.41
N GLY A 123 -2.72 -17.01 10.12
CA GLY A 123 -3.68 -16.06 9.57
C GLY A 123 -3.08 -14.66 9.45
N LEU A 124 -3.88 -13.65 9.80
CA LEU A 124 -3.53 -12.23 9.65
C LEU A 124 -2.47 -11.78 10.66
N ASN A 125 -1.43 -11.09 10.19
CA ASN A 125 -0.41 -10.46 11.03
C ASN A 125 -0.90 -9.10 11.53
N MET A 126 -1.68 -9.13 12.62
CA MET A 126 -2.29 -7.94 13.21
C MET A 126 -1.29 -6.82 13.56
N PRO A 127 -0.09 -7.10 14.13
CA PRO A 127 0.91 -6.07 14.34
C PRO A 127 1.32 -5.31 13.07
N ARG A 128 1.31 -5.95 11.90
CA ARG A 128 1.61 -5.28 10.62
C ARG A 128 0.41 -4.56 10.02
N TYR A 129 -0.79 -5.11 10.14
CA TYR A 129 -2.00 -4.37 9.78
C TYR A 129 -2.15 -3.08 10.59
N TYR A 130 -1.78 -3.12 11.86
CA TYR A 130 -1.70 -1.93 12.71
C TYR A 130 -0.80 -0.82 12.10
N VAL A 131 0.31 -1.19 11.47
CA VAL A 131 1.20 -0.24 10.77
C VAL A 131 0.54 0.34 9.51
N LEU A 132 -0.21 -0.48 8.77
CA LEU A 132 -0.83 -0.07 7.50
C LEU A 132 -2.02 0.86 7.71
N CYS A 133 -2.79 0.61 8.77
CA CYS A 133 -4.16 1.07 8.90
C CYS A 133 -4.36 2.06 10.07
N GLY A 134 -3.39 2.14 10.99
CA GLY A 134 -3.62 2.76 12.30
C GLY A 134 -4.70 1.98 13.08
N GLY A 135 -5.44 2.68 13.95
CA GLY A 135 -6.64 2.13 14.60
C GLY A 135 -6.33 1.27 15.83
N TYR A 136 -6.52 1.87 17.01
CA TYR A 136 -6.47 1.20 18.30
C TYR A 136 -7.79 1.38 19.02
N GLU A 137 -8.70 0.48 18.74
CA GLU A 137 -9.75 0.23 19.71
C GLU A 137 -9.59 -1.23 20.13
N ASP A 138 -9.52 -1.51 21.43
CA ASP A 138 -9.31 -2.87 21.95
C ASP A 138 -10.37 -3.85 21.39
N GLY A 139 -11.54 -3.32 21.02
CA GLY A 139 -12.59 -4.06 20.33
C GLY A 139 -12.22 -4.53 18.92
N PHE A 140 -11.30 -3.86 18.21
CA PHE A 140 -10.90 -4.24 16.86
C PHE A 140 -10.14 -5.58 16.85
N TYR A 141 -9.13 -5.75 17.71
CA TYR A 141 -8.40 -7.02 17.80
C TYR A 141 -9.31 -8.19 18.17
N GLN A 142 -10.23 -7.96 19.11
CA GLN A 142 -11.22 -8.97 19.50
C GLN A 142 -12.17 -9.29 18.34
N HIS A 143 -12.63 -8.28 17.60
CA HIS A 143 -13.45 -8.45 16.42
C HIS A 143 -12.74 -9.28 15.35
N VAL A 144 -11.49 -8.94 15.01
CA VAL A 144 -10.72 -9.70 14.01
C VAL A 144 -10.53 -11.14 14.45
N ALA A 145 -10.17 -11.37 15.71
CA ALA A 145 -9.98 -12.72 16.25
C ALA A 145 -11.27 -13.55 16.15
N GLN A 146 -12.42 -12.97 16.49
CA GLN A 146 -13.73 -13.64 16.39
C GLN A 146 -14.11 -13.92 14.93
N CYS A 147 -13.89 -12.94 14.04
CA CYS A 147 -14.16 -13.10 12.62
C CYS A 147 -13.27 -14.17 11.99
N SER A 148 -11.96 -14.16 12.24
CA SER A 148 -11.02 -15.17 11.74
C SER A 148 -11.38 -16.57 12.25
N ALA A 149 -11.74 -16.71 13.53
CA ALA A 149 -12.19 -17.98 14.11
C ALA A 149 -13.45 -18.52 13.44
N ARG A 150 -14.42 -17.65 13.12
CA ARG A 150 -15.62 -18.02 12.35
C ARG A 150 -15.26 -18.48 10.94
N LEU A 151 -14.41 -17.75 10.22
CA LEU A 151 -14.02 -18.09 8.86
C LEU A 151 -13.26 -19.43 8.76
N LEU A 152 -12.46 -19.77 9.77
CA LEU A 152 -11.81 -21.07 9.86
C LEU A 152 -12.79 -22.25 9.95
N GLN A 153 -14.04 -22.01 10.36
CA GLN A 153 -15.09 -23.02 10.41
C GLN A 153 -15.96 -23.01 9.14
N GLU A 154 -16.15 -21.86 8.53
CA GLU A 154 -17.00 -21.69 7.34
C GLU A 154 -16.32 -22.08 6.03
N VAL A 155 -15.02 -21.79 5.90
CA VAL A 155 -14.28 -21.99 4.64
C VAL A 155 -13.66 -23.39 4.63
N PRO A 156 -13.81 -24.16 3.53
CA PRO A 156 -13.14 -25.45 3.38
C PRO A 156 -11.63 -25.36 3.60
N CYS A 157 -11.05 -26.34 4.31
CA CYS A 157 -9.64 -26.30 4.72
C CYS A 157 -8.65 -26.26 3.54
N ASP A 158 -9.06 -26.75 2.37
CA ASP A 158 -8.30 -26.73 1.13
C ASP A 158 -8.43 -25.41 0.36
N ASP A 159 -9.49 -24.62 0.58
CA ASP A 159 -9.67 -23.31 -0.06
C ASP A 159 -9.00 -22.18 0.71
N LYS A 160 -7.67 -22.28 0.79
CA LYS A 160 -6.80 -21.29 1.45
C LYS A 160 -6.89 -19.91 0.81
N CYS A 161 -7.11 -19.85 -0.51
CA CYS A 161 -7.20 -18.58 -1.23
C CYS A 161 -8.44 -17.80 -0.81
N THR A 162 -9.60 -18.47 -0.75
CA THR A 162 -10.84 -17.84 -0.25
C THR A 162 -10.72 -17.50 1.23
N LEU A 163 -10.11 -18.36 2.06
CA LEU A 163 -9.92 -18.06 3.48
C LEU A 163 -9.12 -16.78 3.68
N ALA A 164 -7.96 -16.66 3.03
CA ALA A 164 -7.10 -15.50 3.16
C ALA A 164 -7.81 -14.23 2.67
N GLN A 165 -8.47 -14.28 1.51
CA GLN A 165 -9.22 -13.15 0.96
C GLN A 165 -10.35 -12.71 1.90
N ARG A 166 -11.20 -13.64 2.35
CA ARG A 166 -12.32 -13.32 3.27
C ARG A 166 -11.82 -12.79 4.60
N MET A 167 -10.72 -13.32 5.14
CA MET A 167 -10.12 -12.80 6.37
C MET A 167 -9.75 -11.32 6.21
N ALA A 168 -9.09 -10.95 5.12
CA ALA A 168 -8.74 -9.55 4.89
C ALA A 168 -9.97 -8.66 4.66
N THR A 169 -10.92 -9.07 3.82
CA THR A 169 -12.05 -8.19 3.46
C THR A 169 -13.15 -8.14 4.52
N GLU A 170 -13.43 -9.24 5.21
CA GLU A 170 -14.49 -9.31 6.22
C GLU A 170 -14.00 -8.95 7.63
N CYS A 171 -12.79 -9.39 8.01
CA CYS A 171 -12.32 -9.21 9.38
C CYS A 171 -11.53 -7.92 9.59
N ILE A 172 -10.85 -7.42 8.55
CA ILE A 172 -10.17 -6.13 8.59
C ILE A 172 -11.07 -5.05 7.99
N GLY A 173 -11.59 -5.28 6.78
CA GLY A 173 -12.47 -4.34 6.07
C GLY A 173 -11.88 -3.84 4.75
N ILE A 174 -12.75 -3.34 3.87
CA ILE A 174 -12.43 -2.95 2.49
C ILE A 174 -11.55 -1.68 2.47
N ASP A 175 -11.75 -0.72 3.39
CA ASP A 175 -10.93 0.50 3.50
C ASP A 175 -9.44 0.22 3.82
N TYR A 176 -9.20 -0.95 4.41
CA TYR A 176 -7.90 -1.43 4.85
C TYR A 176 -7.31 -2.52 3.94
N ALA A 177 -8.12 -3.06 3.03
CA ALA A 177 -7.70 -4.01 2.03
C ALA A 177 -6.85 -3.29 0.97
N THR A 178 -5.56 -3.10 1.26
CA THR A 178 -4.52 -2.81 0.24
C THR A 178 -4.99 -1.79 -0.80
N SER A 179 -5.58 -0.70 -0.32
CA SER A 179 -6.39 0.25 -1.09
C SER A 179 -5.63 0.98 -2.19
N SER A 180 -4.34 0.65 -2.39
CA SER A 180 -3.52 1.12 -3.50
C SER A 180 -3.53 0.21 -4.74
N VAL A 181 -3.70 -1.11 -4.61
CA VAL A 181 -3.44 -2.02 -5.75
C VAL A 181 -4.69 -2.58 -6.42
N MET A 182 -5.75 -2.88 -5.65
CA MET A 182 -6.97 -3.48 -6.22
C MET A 182 -8.19 -2.56 -6.17
N GLN A 183 -8.06 -1.37 -5.57
CA GLN A 183 -9.13 -0.38 -5.41
C GLN A 183 -8.78 1.00 -6.02
N GLN A 184 -8.00 1.07 -7.10
CA GLN A 184 -7.97 2.32 -7.88
C GLN A 184 -9.31 2.52 -8.63
N GLN A 185 -10.40 2.68 -7.88
CA GLN A 185 -11.53 3.48 -8.33
C GLN A 185 -11.08 4.93 -8.29
N GLY A 186 -11.19 5.58 -9.44
CA GLY A 186 -10.51 6.82 -9.74
C GLY A 186 -10.74 7.93 -8.73
N ASP A 187 -9.65 8.37 -8.08
CA ASP A 187 -9.41 9.80 -7.92
C ASP A 187 -7.93 10.07 -7.62
N SER A 188 -7.47 11.25 -8.07
CA SER A 188 -6.20 11.90 -7.71
C SER A 188 -4.93 11.61 -8.56
N SER A 189 -4.78 12.39 -9.64
CA SER A 189 -3.52 12.89 -10.23
C SER A 189 -2.31 11.93 -10.33
N ASN A 190 -2.21 11.26 -11.48
CA ASN A 190 -1.11 10.35 -11.83
C ASN A 190 0.21 11.08 -12.14
N TYR A 191 1.07 11.27 -11.13
CA TYR A 191 2.49 11.49 -11.36
C TYR A 191 3.25 10.21 -11.03
N VAL A 192 3.77 9.53 -12.06
CA VAL A 192 4.69 8.41 -11.91
C VAL A 192 6.09 8.89 -12.29
N VAL A 193 7.02 8.91 -11.33
CA VAL A 193 8.41 9.30 -11.56
C VAL A 193 9.17 8.09 -12.11
N ALA A 194 9.73 8.21 -13.31
CA ALA A 194 10.50 7.16 -13.96
C ALA A 194 12.01 7.37 -13.81
N ALA A 195 12.75 6.28 -13.64
CA ALA A 195 14.21 6.31 -13.74
C ALA A 195 14.67 6.40 -15.21
N GLN A 196 15.84 6.98 -15.45
CA GLN A 196 16.44 7.07 -16.78
C GLN A 196 16.62 5.66 -17.39
N GLY A 197 16.15 5.44 -18.61
CA GLY A 197 16.17 4.12 -19.28
C GLY A 197 14.90 3.28 -19.12
N SER A 198 13.87 3.81 -18.47
CA SER A 198 12.58 3.13 -18.35
C SER A 198 11.79 3.13 -19.67
N LYS A 199 11.24 1.99 -20.06
CA LYS A 199 10.27 1.86 -21.17
C LYS A 199 8.84 1.95 -20.64
N VAL A 200 8.01 2.78 -21.26
CA VAL A 200 6.60 2.94 -20.88
C VAL A 200 5.78 1.80 -21.48
N TYR A 201 5.03 1.09 -20.64
CA TYR A 201 4.04 0.11 -21.09
C TYR A 201 2.67 0.44 -20.49
N MET A 202 1.65 0.35 -21.34
CA MET A 202 0.24 0.55 -21.03
C MET A 202 -0.14 1.98 -20.59
N ILE A 203 -0.95 2.63 -21.42
CA ILE A 203 -1.78 3.77 -21.04
C ILE A 203 -3.20 3.23 -21.09
N ASN A 204 -3.82 3.00 -19.92
CA ASN A 204 -5.16 2.45 -19.88
C ASN A 204 -6.18 3.60 -19.92
N ASP A 205 -6.83 3.79 -21.06
CA ASP A 205 -7.98 4.67 -21.19
C ASP A 205 -9.22 3.94 -20.65
N GLN A 206 -9.85 4.45 -19.59
CA GLN A 206 -11.08 3.87 -19.06
C GLN A 206 -12.32 4.29 -19.87
N ASN A 207 -12.17 5.02 -20.98
CA ASN A 207 -13.25 5.26 -21.92
C ASN A 207 -13.09 4.37 -23.16
N ALA A 208 -13.80 3.24 -23.17
CA ALA A 208 -13.83 2.28 -24.29
C ALA A 208 -14.44 2.84 -25.60
N ASN A 209 -14.58 4.16 -25.75
CA ASN A 209 -15.17 4.84 -26.91
C ASN A 209 -14.42 6.12 -27.35
N SER A 210 -13.21 6.39 -26.84
CA SER A 210 -12.42 7.52 -27.32
C SER A 210 -11.25 7.03 -28.19
N ASP A 211 -11.25 7.42 -29.47
CA ASP A 211 -10.10 7.32 -30.39
C ASP A 211 -8.99 8.28 -29.93
N VAL A 212 -8.43 8.09 -28.73
CA VAL A 212 -7.36 8.95 -28.22
C VAL A 212 -6.04 8.56 -28.87
N SER A 213 -5.52 9.45 -29.70
CA SER A 213 -4.16 9.36 -30.25
C SER A 213 -3.16 9.97 -29.26
N TYR A 214 -2.12 9.21 -28.91
CA TYR A 214 -1.02 9.68 -28.07
C TYR A 214 0.25 9.83 -28.90
N SER A 215 1.00 10.91 -28.67
CA SER A 215 2.34 11.07 -29.21
C SER A 215 3.38 11.03 -28.09
N VAL A 216 4.39 10.19 -28.28
CA VAL A 216 5.53 10.07 -27.36
C VAL A 216 6.62 11.01 -27.85
N VAL A 217 6.83 12.12 -27.15
CA VAL A 217 7.88 13.10 -27.46
C VAL A 217 9.05 12.88 -26.51
N ASN A 218 10.16 12.38 -27.04
CA ASN A 218 11.40 12.29 -26.31
C ASN A 218 12.16 13.62 -26.42
N SER A 219 12.38 14.30 -25.29
CA SER A 219 13.20 15.51 -25.23
C SER A 219 14.13 15.46 -24.02
N GLY A 220 15.44 15.53 -24.26
CA GLY A 220 16.45 15.77 -23.23
C GLY A 220 16.43 14.80 -22.04
N GLY A 221 16.14 13.51 -22.26
CA GLY A 221 16.07 12.50 -21.20
C GLY A 221 14.72 12.38 -20.49
N SER A 222 13.72 13.17 -20.92
CA SER A 222 12.32 13.03 -20.51
C SER A 222 11.47 12.49 -21.65
N THR A 223 10.54 11.59 -21.34
CA THR A 223 9.51 11.13 -22.26
C THR A 223 8.20 11.78 -21.87
N ASN A 224 7.71 12.70 -22.70
CA ASN A 224 6.44 13.38 -22.50
C ASN A 224 5.38 12.69 -23.38
N VAL A 225 4.27 12.29 -22.77
CA VAL A 225 3.11 11.75 -23.48
C VAL A 225 2.10 12.88 -23.66
N HIS A 226 1.90 13.31 -24.90
CA HIS A 226 0.90 14.33 -25.24
C HIS A 226 -0.35 13.67 -25.80
N ASN A 227 -1.51 13.98 -25.21
CA ASN A 227 -2.80 13.80 -25.87
C ASN A 227 -2.87 14.77 -27.05
N THR A 228 -3.05 14.25 -28.26
CA THR A 228 -3.18 15.08 -29.47
C THR A 228 -4.62 15.47 -29.79
N ASP A 229 -5.59 15.02 -29.00
CA ASP A 229 -7.01 15.28 -29.20
C ASP A 229 -7.51 16.35 -28.21
N SER A 230 -8.05 17.45 -28.74
CA SER A 230 -8.48 18.61 -27.96
C SER A 230 -9.87 18.45 -27.34
N SER A 231 -10.50 17.29 -27.50
CA SER A 231 -11.92 17.07 -27.23
C SER A 231 -12.23 16.12 -26.08
N THR A 232 -11.23 15.54 -25.40
CA THR A 232 -11.44 14.55 -24.34
C THR A 232 -10.94 15.00 -22.97
N ASN A 233 -11.85 15.00 -21.98
CA ASN A 233 -11.48 14.99 -20.56
C ASN A 233 -10.85 13.63 -20.25
N LEU A 234 -9.53 13.56 -20.15
CA LEU A 234 -8.84 12.34 -19.76
C LEU A 234 -8.99 12.10 -18.25
N GLN A 235 -9.80 11.10 -17.90
CA GLN A 235 -9.72 10.40 -16.62
C GLN A 235 -9.15 9.00 -16.90
N GLY A 236 -7.89 8.78 -16.53
CA GLY A 236 -7.21 7.51 -16.75
C GLY A 236 -6.02 7.37 -15.82
N SER A 237 -6.01 6.27 -15.06
CA SER A 237 -5.04 5.94 -14.01
C SER A 237 -3.98 4.98 -14.51
N SER A 238 -2.76 5.17 -13.99
CA SER A 238 -1.54 4.34 -14.15
C SER A 238 -0.79 4.39 -15.50
N MET A 239 0.49 4.78 -15.41
CA MET A 239 1.54 4.61 -16.43
C MET A 239 2.61 3.69 -15.85
N PHE A 240 3.03 2.64 -16.55
CA PHE A 240 4.04 1.70 -16.05
C PHE A 240 5.38 1.86 -16.76
N PHE A 241 6.47 1.63 -16.02
CA PHE A 241 7.84 1.76 -16.49
C PHE A 241 8.60 0.45 -16.29
N GLN A 242 9.11 -0.16 -17.37
CA GLN A 242 10.03 -1.28 -17.30
C GLN A 242 11.47 -0.77 -17.44
N SER A 243 12.27 -0.85 -16.37
CA SER A 243 13.71 -0.56 -16.46
C SER A 243 14.41 -1.73 -17.14
N THR A 244 15.14 -1.47 -18.22
CA THR A 244 16.09 -2.46 -18.77
C THR A 244 17.46 -2.20 -18.16
N SER A 245 17.92 -3.08 -17.28
CA SER A 245 19.33 -3.11 -16.89
C SER A 245 20.13 -3.69 -18.05
N SER A 246 21.03 -2.88 -18.61
CA SER A 246 22.07 -3.29 -19.57
C SER A 246 23.25 -3.95 -18.86
#